data_AF-A0A7D5ZBC3-F1
#
_entry.id   AF-A0A7D5ZBC3-F1
#
_cell.length_a   1.000
_cell.length_b   1.000
_cell.length_c   1.000
_cell.angle_alpha   90.00
_cell.angle_beta   90.00
_cell.angle_gamma   90.00
#
_symmetry.space_group_name_H-M   'P 1'
#
loop_
_entity.id
_entity.type
_entity.pdbx_description
1 polymer ?
#
loop_
_entity_poly.entity_id
_entity_poly.type
_entity_poly.pdbx_seq_one_letter_code
_entity_poly.pdbx_strand_id
1 'polypeptide(L)'
;MTDSVKRPRGRPALSGAAMSPAERKRRSRALQVTRATQDHNARLPKALSVEIDASLHQRFSRFCQQKGLTQAQGLELLISTLAN
;
A
#
# COMPACT_ATOMS: atom_id res chain seq x y z
N MET A 1 -45.81 -24.07 -31.70
CA MET A 1 -45.38 -23.04 -30.71
C MET A 1 -44.64 -23.79 -29.62
N THR A 2 -43.31 -23.73 -29.57
CA THR A 2 -42.51 -24.44 -28.56
C THR A 2 -41.70 -23.43 -27.78
N ASP A 3 -42.17 -23.14 -26.57
CA ASP A 3 -41.53 -22.24 -25.62
C ASP A 3 -40.14 -22.75 -25.22
N SER A 4 -39.14 -21.93 -25.50
CA SER A 4 -37.75 -22.15 -25.12
C SER A 4 -37.59 -22.02 -23.60
N VAL A 5 -37.50 -23.15 -22.91
CA VAL A 5 -37.21 -23.23 -21.46
C VAL A 5 -35.82 -22.67 -21.17
N LYS A 6 -35.76 -21.43 -20.68
CA LYS A 6 -34.51 -20.79 -20.24
C LYS A 6 -33.98 -21.50 -18.99
N ARG A 7 -32.93 -22.32 -19.16
CA ARG A 7 -32.21 -22.94 -18.03
C ARG A 7 -31.60 -21.85 -17.15
N PRO A 8 -31.78 -21.90 -15.81
CA PRO A 8 -31.18 -20.93 -14.91
C PRO A 8 -29.65 -21.03 -14.99
N ARG A 9 -28.98 -19.91 -15.31
CA ARG A 9 -27.52 -19.83 -15.31
C ARG A 9 -27.06 -19.54 -13.88
N GLY A 10 -26.41 -20.52 -13.25
CA GLY A 10 -25.78 -20.38 -11.93
C GLY A 10 -25.24 -21.72 -11.44
N ARG A 11 -24.07 -21.73 -10.80
CA ARG A 11 -23.52 -22.92 -10.15
C ARG A 11 -24.37 -23.22 -8.90
N PRO A 12 -24.83 -24.46 -8.67
CA PRO A 12 -25.58 -24.79 -7.45
C PRO A 12 -24.72 -24.50 -6.22
N ALA A 13 -25.33 -23.91 -5.19
CA ALA A 13 -24.64 -23.55 -3.96
C ALA A 13 -24.18 -24.83 -3.25
N LEU A 14 -22.86 -25.01 -3.11
CA LEU A 14 -22.25 -26.07 -2.31
C LEU A 14 -22.59 -25.81 -0.83
N SER A 15 -23.57 -26.55 -0.31
CA SER A 15 -23.85 -26.84 1.11
C SER A 15 -23.43 -25.80 2.16
N GLY A 16 -23.82 -24.53 1.96
CA GLY A 16 -23.64 -23.47 2.93
C GLY A 16 -24.87 -22.59 2.93
N ALA A 17 -25.33 -22.17 4.11
CA ALA A 17 -26.41 -21.19 4.22
C ALA A 17 -26.11 -20.03 3.27
N ALA A 18 -26.94 -19.87 2.23
CA ALA A 18 -26.70 -18.90 1.19
C ALA A 18 -26.68 -17.52 1.84
N MET A 19 -25.50 -16.86 1.86
CA MET A 19 -25.41 -15.50 2.35
C MET A 19 -26.42 -14.62 1.60
N SER A 20 -27.18 -13.83 2.34
CA SER A 20 -28.12 -12.87 1.76
C SER A 20 -27.37 -11.94 0.80
N PRO A 21 -28.02 -11.42 -0.26
CA PRO A 21 -27.39 -10.49 -1.19
C PRO A 21 -26.78 -9.27 -0.48
N ALA A 22 -27.40 -8.80 0.60
CA ALA A 22 -26.91 -7.69 1.42
C ALA A 22 -25.59 -8.05 2.12
N GLU A 23 -25.51 -9.22 2.74
CA GLU A 23 -24.31 -9.67 3.45
C GLU A 23 -23.14 -9.94 2.49
N ARG A 24 -23.45 -10.49 1.30
CA ARG A 24 -22.45 -10.66 0.22
C ARG A 24 -21.88 -9.32 -0.23
N LYS A 25 -22.75 -8.30 -0.43
CA LYS A 25 -22.34 -6.95 -0.83
C LYS A 25 -21.51 -6.29 0.27
N ARG A 26 -21.86 -6.48 1.54
CA ARG A 26 -21.13 -5.96 2.70
C ARG A 26 -19.72 -6.56 2.79
N ARG A 27 -19.58 -7.88 2.69
CA ARG A 27 -18.26 -8.55 2.69
C ARG A 27 -17.40 -8.15 1.50
N SER A 28 -17.99 -8.02 0.31
CA SER A 28 -17.27 -7.56 -0.88
C SER A 28 -16.72 -6.14 -0.71
N ARG A 29 -17.53 -5.22 -0.16
CA ARG A 29 -17.07 -3.86 0.18
C ARG A 29 -15.98 -3.88 1.24
N ALA A 30 -16.13 -4.66 2.29
CA ALA A 30 -15.12 -4.78 3.34
C ALA A 30 -13.77 -5.26 2.77
N LEU A 31 -13.77 -6.29 1.91
CA LEU A 31 -12.56 -6.78 1.24
C LEU A 31 -11.92 -5.73 0.31
N GLN A 32 -12.72 -4.93 -0.39
CA GLN A 32 -12.21 -3.82 -1.21
C GLN A 32 -11.56 -2.74 -0.35
N VAL A 33 -12.18 -2.38 0.78
CA VAL A 33 -11.62 -1.42 1.73
C VAL A 33 -10.31 -1.95 2.31
N THR A 34 -10.26 -3.20 2.77
CA THR A 34 -9.03 -3.79 3.32
C THR A 34 -7.89 -3.83 2.29
N ARG A 35 -8.18 -4.17 1.03
CA ARG A 35 -7.17 -4.15 -0.04
C ARG A 35 -6.68 -2.73 -0.33
N ALA A 36 -7.59 -1.76 -0.37
CA ALA A 36 -7.24 -0.36 -0.60
C ALA A 36 -6.44 0.25 0.57
N THR A 37 -6.70 -0.18 1.81
CA THR A 37 -5.99 0.34 2.99
C THR A 37 -4.67 -0.39 3.28
N GLN A 38 -4.56 -1.68 2.97
CA GLN A 38 -3.29 -2.42 3.09
C GLN A 38 -2.20 -1.85 2.17
N ASP A 39 -2.58 -1.44 0.95
CA ASP A 39 -1.64 -0.80 0.02
C ASP A 39 -1.24 0.62 0.42
N HIS A 40 -1.92 1.25 1.38
CA HIS A 40 -1.64 2.65 1.70
C HIS A 40 -0.30 2.84 2.43
N ASN A 41 0.11 1.88 3.25
CA ASN A 41 1.43 1.87 3.89
C ASN A 41 2.55 1.44 2.93
N ALA A 42 2.22 0.72 1.86
CA ALA A 42 3.16 0.26 0.84
C ALA A 42 3.34 1.27 -0.32
N ARG A 43 2.44 2.26 -0.47
CA ARG A 43 2.28 2.91 -1.77
C ARG A 43 3.37 3.89 -2.18
N LEU A 44 3.98 4.65 -1.27
CA LEU A 44 5.10 5.53 -1.60
C LEU A 44 5.91 5.83 -0.34
N PRO A 45 7.26 5.87 -0.39
CA PRO A 45 8.02 6.46 0.69
C PRO A 45 7.49 7.88 0.92
N LYS A 46 7.09 8.20 2.16
CA LYS A 46 6.67 9.57 2.52
C LYS A 46 7.84 10.48 2.21
N ALA A 47 7.64 11.39 1.26
CA ALA A 47 8.63 12.41 0.96
C ALA A 47 8.87 13.23 2.24
N LEU A 48 10.10 13.17 2.74
CA LEU A 48 10.56 14.01 3.84
C LEU A 48 11.12 15.29 3.23
N SER A 49 10.57 16.43 3.64
CA SER A 49 11.17 17.74 3.37
C SER A 49 11.72 18.28 4.70
N VAL A 50 12.98 18.69 4.70
CA VAL A 50 13.66 19.22 5.88
C VAL A 50 14.41 20.48 5.47
N GLU A 51 14.26 21.52 6.26
CA GLU A 51 15.05 22.74 6.13
C GLU A 51 16.27 22.63 7.04
N ILE A 52 17.45 22.83 6.47
CA ILE A 52 18.72 22.83 7.19
C ILE A 52 19.58 24.00 6.71
N ASP A 53 20.46 24.47 7.59
CA ASP A 53 21.41 25.53 7.25
C ASP A 53 22.29 25.15 6.06
N ALA A 54 22.60 26.13 5.22
CA ALA A 54 23.45 25.94 4.04
C ALA A 54 24.82 25.33 4.38
N SER A 55 25.41 25.72 5.52
CA SER A 55 26.70 25.19 5.97
C SER A 55 26.63 23.71 6.37
N LEU A 56 25.48 23.26 6.89
CA LEU A 56 25.24 21.86 7.25
C LEU A 56 24.98 21.05 5.98
N HIS A 57 24.18 21.57 5.05
CA HIS A 57 23.95 20.93 3.76
C HIS A 57 25.26 20.72 2.98
N GLN A 58 26.17 21.70 2.96
CA GLN A 58 27.47 21.55 2.31
C GLN A 58 28.34 20.45 2.95
N ARG A 59 28.39 20.41 4.29
CA ARG A 59 29.13 19.37 5.03
C ARG A 59 28.54 17.98 4.75
N PHE A 60 27.22 17.87 4.78
CA PHE A 60 26.52 16.62 4.48
C PHE A 60 26.73 16.17 3.03
N SER A 61 26.66 17.08 2.06
CA SER A 61 26.91 16.76 0.66
C SER A 61 28.33 16.21 0.45
N ARG A 62 29.34 16.78 1.10
CA ARG A 62 30.72 16.27 1.05
C ARG A 62 30.84 14.89 1.67
N PHE A 63 30.17 14.65 2.81
CA PHE A 63 30.11 13.35 3.45
C PHE A 63 29.51 12.28 2.53
N CYS A 64 28.38 12.58 1.88
CA CYS A 64 27.74 11.68 0.91
C CYS A 64 28.66 11.37 -0.27
N GLN A 65 29.35 12.38 -0.81
CA GLN A 65 30.32 12.19 -1.90
C GLN A 65 31.49 11.29 -1.51
N GLN A 66 32.08 11.50 -0.34
CA GLN A 66 33.20 10.68 0.16
C GLN A 66 32.82 9.21 0.35
N LYS A 67 31.57 8.94 0.70
CA LYS A 67 31.06 7.58 0.90
C LYS A 67 30.39 6.97 -0.34
N GLY A 68 30.31 7.70 -1.45
CA GLY A 68 29.60 7.25 -2.64
C GLY A 68 28.10 7.02 -2.41
N LEU A 69 27.49 7.74 -1.47
CA LEU A 69 26.08 7.59 -1.10
C LEU A 69 25.23 8.69 -1.72
N THR A 70 23.97 8.36 -2.00
CA THR A 70 22.95 9.40 -2.26
C THR A 70 22.64 10.17 -0.96
N GLN A 71 22.08 11.37 -1.08
CA GLN A 71 21.66 12.16 0.08
C GLN A 71 20.62 11.41 0.94
N ALA A 72 19.70 10.69 0.32
CA ALA A 72 18.71 9.88 1.05
C ALA A 72 19.38 8.77 1.88
N GLN A 73 20.27 7.98 1.28
CA GLN A 73 21.01 6.92 1.97
C GLN A 73 21.92 7.46 3.08
N GLY A 74 22.57 8.60 2.84
CA GLY A 74 23.38 9.27 3.86
C GLY A 74 22.55 9.70 5.06
N LEU A 75 21.32 10.17 4.83
CA LEU A 75 20.41 10.59 5.89
C LEU A 75 19.87 9.39 6.68
N GLU A 76 19.48 8.31 5.99
CA GLU A 76 19.07 7.06 6.62
C GLU A 76 20.18 6.47 7.51
N LEU A 77 21.42 6.50 7.03
CA LEU A 77 22.58 6.06 7.81
C LEU A 77 22.73 6.89 9.09
N LEU A 78 22.67 8.21 9.00
CA LEU A 78 22.76 9.10 10.16
C LEU A 78 21.62 8.86 11.17
N ILE A 79 20.39 8.71 10.68
CA ILE A 79 19.24 8.41 11.54
C ILE A 79 19.44 7.07 12.26
N SER A 80 19.90 6.04 11.53
CA SER A 80 20.16 4.72 12.13
C SER A 80 21.25 4.75 13.20
N THR A 81 22.28 5.60 13.04
CA THR A 81 23.33 5.78 14.06
C THR A 81 22.89 6.57 15.29
N LEU A 82 21.89 7.46 15.15
CA LEU A 82 21.35 8.25 16.25
C LEU A 82 20.25 7.52 17.05
N ALA A 83 19.64 6.50 16.45
CA ALA A 83 18.58 5.71 17.08
C ALA A 83 19.09 4.62 18.03
N ASN A 84 20.41 4.43 18.11
CA ASN A 84 21.11 3.60 19.10
C ASN A 84 21.72 4.49 20.19
#